data_AF-A0AAP9IHA6-F1
#
_entry.id   AF-A0AAP9IHA6-F1
#
_cell.length_a   1.000
_cell.length_b   1.000
_cell.length_c   1.000
_cell.angle_alpha   90.00
_cell.angle_beta   90.00
_cell.angle_gamma   90.00
#
_symmetry.space_group_name_H-M   'P 1'
#
loop_
_entity.id
_entity.type
_entity.pdbx_description
1 polymer ?
#
loop_
_entity_poly.entity_id
_entity_poly.type
_entity_poly.pdbx_seq_one_letter_code
_entity_poly.pdbx_strand_id
1 'polypeptide(L)'
;MFREKTLKNKITGSTINVKNIDADFCIVLKEKSLVKEIEKNSNLAGLANINEQKNSNTRLWSIGMAVSAISNSDLGKNRFYVDRKVKEKADEICDKNPRDGNVKDVNFDRAINKRGEEYIRSFLNAKTDVDSTNYATGLRAASDLVEYPNDLALRKHFGFLWEQRLAKLSNSRD
;
A
#
# COMPACT_ATOMS: atom_id res chain seq x y z
N MET A 1 -17.88 38.04 19.15
CA MET A 1 -16.53 38.22 18.60
C MET A 1 -15.96 36.83 18.31
N PHE A 2 -16.18 36.30 17.09
CA PHE A 2 -15.71 34.97 16.72
C PHE A 2 -14.24 35.07 16.29
N ARG A 3 -13.34 34.45 17.05
CA ARG A 3 -11.94 34.28 16.63
C ARG A 3 -11.92 33.24 15.50
N GLU A 4 -11.72 33.69 14.27
CA GLU A 4 -11.33 32.81 13.18
C GLU A 4 -10.00 32.14 13.56
N LYS A 5 -10.05 30.85 13.89
CA LYS A 5 -8.86 30.01 13.96
C LYS A 5 -8.36 29.82 12.53
N THR A 6 -7.43 30.67 12.10
CA THR A 6 -6.70 30.47 10.85
C THR A 6 -5.91 29.15 10.97
N LEU A 7 -6.37 28.10 10.31
CA LEU A 7 -5.62 26.86 10.12
C LEU A 7 -4.40 27.17 9.25
N LYS A 8 -3.28 27.50 9.88
CA LYS A 8 -1.99 27.65 9.21
C LYS A 8 -1.50 26.26 8.83
N ASN A 9 -1.84 25.79 7.64
CA ASN A 9 -1.12 24.71 6.98
C ASN A 9 0.33 25.19 6.77
N LYS A 10 1.23 24.81 7.69
CA LYS A 10 2.67 25.00 7.50
C LYS A 10 3.14 23.96 6.48
N ILE A 11 3.33 24.39 5.24
CA ILE A 11 4.02 23.59 4.22
C ILE A 11 5.51 23.73 4.50
N THR A 12 6.07 22.83 5.30
CA THR A 12 7.52 22.68 5.44
C THR A 12 7.96 21.56 4.52
N GLY A 13 8.22 21.89 3.25
CA GLY A 13 9.12 21.21 2.31
C GLY A 13 8.94 19.72 1.95
N SER A 14 8.26 18.89 2.74
CA SER A 14 8.15 17.44 2.50
C SER A 14 6.98 16.78 3.24
N THR A 15 6.45 17.41 4.30
CA THR A 15 5.44 16.78 5.17
C THR A 15 4.27 17.75 5.37
N ILE A 16 3.06 17.34 4.98
CA ILE A 16 1.84 18.07 5.34
C ILE A 16 1.12 17.24 6.40
N ASN A 17 0.94 17.81 7.58
CA ASN A 17 0.12 17.20 8.62
C ASN A 17 -1.36 17.39 8.26
N VAL A 18 -1.95 16.41 7.58
CA VAL A 18 -3.39 16.41 7.27
C VAL A 18 -4.07 15.42 8.22
N LYS A 19 -4.84 15.93 9.17
CA LYS A 19 -5.70 15.12 10.06
C LYS A 19 -4.95 13.95 10.74
N ASN A 20 -3.82 14.24 11.40
CA ASN A 20 -2.99 13.29 12.18
C ASN A 20 -2.20 12.26 11.37
N ILE A 21 -1.84 12.57 10.11
CA ILE A 21 -0.97 11.72 9.30
C ILE A 21 0.27 12.53 8.92
N ASP A 22 1.43 12.17 9.48
CA ASP A 22 2.73 12.62 9.00
C ASP A 22 3.15 11.74 7.83
N ALA A 23 2.57 11.99 6.65
CA ALA A 23 2.93 11.34 5.40
C ALA A 23 3.48 12.36 4.40
N ASP A 24 4.39 11.88 3.55
CA ASP A 24 4.96 12.65 2.44
C ASP A 24 3.83 13.09 1.49
N PHE A 25 3.79 14.39 1.14
CA PHE A 25 2.72 14.93 0.30
C PHE A 25 2.66 14.26 -1.08
N CYS A 26 3.80 13.91 -1.66
CA CYS A 26 3.86 13.23 -2.95
C CYS A 26 3.22 11.84 -2.87
N ILE A 27 3.43 11.13 -1.75
CA ILE A 27 2.79 9.84 -1.49
C ILE A 27 1.27 10.00 -1.41
N VAL A 28 0.77 10.98 -0.64
CA VAL A 28 -0.68 11.23 -0.50
C VAL A 28 -1.32 11.61 -1.83
N LEU A 29 -0.67 12.44 -2.64
CA LEU A 29 -1.18 12.79 -3.98
C LEU A 29 -1.21 11.59 -4.91
N LYS A 30 -0.16 10.77 -4.91
CA LYS A 30 -0.08 9.59 -5.75
C LYS A 30 -1.12 8.55 -5.37
N GLU A 31 -1.31 8.32 -4.07
CA GLU A 31 -2.36 7.47 -3.51
C GLU A 31 -3.73 7.89 -4.04
N LYS A 32 -4.09 9.18 -3.91
CA LYS A 32 -5.34 9.72 -4.43
C LYS A 32 -5.48 9.59 -5.94
N SER A 33 -4.39 9.71 -6.69
CA SER A 33 -4.40 9.51 -8.15
C SER A 33 -4.75 8.07 -8.50
N LEU A 34 -4.16 7.09 -7.80
CA LEU A 34 -4.44 5.67 -8.01
C LEU A 34 -5.89 5.34 -7.65
N VAL A 35 -6.40 5.89 -6.54
CA VAL A 35 -7.82 5.73 -6.16
C VAL A 35 -8.75 6.26 -7.23
N LYS A 36 -8.49 7.45 -7.77
CA LYS A 36 -9.31 8.01 -8.87
C LYS A 36 -9.26 7.16 -10.14
N GLU A 37 -8.12 6.55 -10.45
CA GLU A 37 -8.01 5.62 -11.60
C GLU A 37 -8.85 4.36 -11.35
N ILE A 38 -8.85 3.83 -10.11
CA ILE A 38 -9.69 2.70 -9.70
C ILE A 38 -11.18 3.05 -9.75
N GLU A 39 -11.60 4.18 -9.18
CA GLU A 39 -13.01 4.61 -9.14
C GLU A 39 -13.62 4.79 -10.53
N LYS A 40 -12.80 5.15 -11.53
CA LYS A 40 -13.22 5.25 -12.93
C LYS A 40 -13.44 3.90 -13.61
N ASN A 41 -13.01 2.79 -13.00
CA ASN A 41 -13.14 1.44 -13.53
C ASN A 41 -13.96 0.59 -12.55
N SER A 42 -15.21 0.29 -12.89
CA SER A 42 -16.15 -0.43 -12.01
C SER A 42 -15.63 -1.78 -11.53
N ASN A 43 -14.90 -2.52 -12.39
CA ASN A 43 -14.32 -3.82 -12.03
C ASN A 43 -13.23 -3.67 -10.97
N LEU A 44 -12.33 -2.67 -11.15
CA LEU A 44 -11.28 -2.40 -10.16
C LEU A 44 -11.85 -1.83 -8.86
N ALA A 45 -12.88 -0.99 -8.94
CA ALA A 45 -13.55 -0.42 -7.77
C ALA A 45 -14.21 -1.51 -6.91
N GLY A 46 -14.88 -2.47 -7.55
CA GLY A 46 -15.44 -3.65 -6.89
C GLY A 46 -14.35 -4.55 -6.28
N LEU A 47 -13.29 -4.82 -7.05
CA LEU A 47 -12.16 -5.62 -6.58
C LEU A 47 -11.50 -5.02 -5.33
N ALA A 48 -11.14 -3.73 -5.37
CA ALA A 48 -10.45 -3.04 -4.28
C ALA A 48 -11.35 -2.82 -3.05
N ASN A 49 -12.66 -3.02 -3.19
CA ASN A 49 -13.67 -2.66 -2.20
C ASN A 49 -13.51 -1.19 -1.74
N ILE A 50 -13.30 -0.30 -2.72
CA ILE A 50 -12.89 1.09 -2.45
C ILE A 50 -13.97 1.89 -1.71
N ASN A 51 -15.22 1.49 -1.89
CA ASN A 51 -16.38 2.09 -1.23
C ASN A 51 -16.39 1.87 0.28
N GLU A 52 -15.79 0.79 0.77
CA GLU A 52 -15.63 0.52 2.21
C GLU A 52 -14.33 1.12 2.75
N GLN A 53 -13.29 1.24 1.92
CA GLN A 53 -11.98 1.80 2.29
C GLN A 53 -11.87 3.31 1.99
N LYS A 54 -12.82 4.12 2.48
CA LYS A 54 -12.90 5.57 2.15
C LYS A 54 -11.74 6.40 2.71
N ASN A 55 -11.12 5.97 3.79
CA ASN A 55 -10.03 6.70 4.45
C ASN A 55 -8.66 6.29 3.89
N SER A 56 -7.81 7.29 3.57
CA SER A 56 -6.43 7.06 3.12
C SER A 56 -5.61 6.26 4.14
N ASN A 57 -5.80 6.49 5.46
CA ASN A 57 -5.15 5.68 6.49
C ASN A 57 -5.53 4.20 6.40
N THR A 58 -6.81 3.89 6.22
CA THR A 58 -7.26 2.51 6.06
C THR A 58 -6.64 1.86 4.83
N ARG A 59 -6.52 2.61 3.72
CA ARG A 59 -5.89 2.11 2.50
C ARG A 59 -4.39 1.92 2.62
N LEU A 60 -3.68 2.87 3.24
CA LEU A 60 -2.25 2.75 3.56
C LEU A 60 -2.00 1.55 4.47
N TRP A 61 -2.84 1.37 5.48
CA TRP A 61 -2.79 0.23 6.36
C TRP A 61 -3.00 -1.09 5.59
N SER A 62 -4.05 -1.18 4.78
CA SER A 62 -4.34 -2.37 3.96
C SER A 62 -3.13 -2.71 3.08
N ILE A 63 -2.60 -1.75 2.34
CA ILE A 63 -1.41 -1.98 1.51
C ILE A 63 -0.21 -2.41 2.36
N GLY A 64 0.01 -1.77 3.51
CA GLY A 64 1.07 -2.15 4.43
C GLY A 64 0.96 -3.60 4.92
N MET A 65 -0.27 -4.06 5.16
CA MET A 65 -0.55 -5.46 5.50
C MET A 65 -0.29 -6.40 4.33
N ALA A 66 -0.68 -6.03 3.11
CA ALA A 66 -0.39 -6.81 1.91
C ALA A 66 1.13 -6.96 1.69
N VAL A 67 1.90 -5.87 1.85
CA VAL A 67 3.37 -5.90 1.79
C VAL A 67 3.95 -6.79 2.88
N SER A 68 3.44 -6.68 4.10
CA SER A 68 3.88 -7.52 5.23
C SER A 68 3.60 -9.00 4.99
N ALA A 69 2.49 -9.34 4.33
CA ALA A 69 2.16 -10.71 3.98
C ALA A 69 3.13 -11.29 2.93
N ILE A 70 3.58 -10.47 1.97
CA ILE A 70 4.62 -10.85 1.00
C ILE A 70 5.97 -11.05 1.70
N SER A 71 6.37 -10.14 2.59
CA SER A 71 7.63 -10.30 3.34
C SER A 71 7.65 -11.61 4.16
N ASN A 72 6.51 -11.94 4.79
CA ASN A 72 6.36 -13.18 5.55
C ASN A 72 6.08 -14.43 4.70
N SER A 73 6.14 -14.35 3.36
CA SER A 73 5.96 -15.51 2.50
C SER A 73 7.26 -16.33 2.44
N ASP A 74 7.29 -17.47 3.15
CA ASP A 74 8.45 -18.36 3.12
C ASP A 74 8.43 -19.22 1.86
N LEU A 75 9.63 -19.61 1.42
CA LEU A 75 9.85 -20.51 0.29
C LEU A 75 9.59 -22.00 0.64
N GLY A 76 8.98 -22.30 1.80
CA GLY A 76 8.90 -23.63 2.42
C GLY A 76 7.48 -24.13 2.76
N LYS A 77 7.41 -25.36 3.32
CA LYS A 77 6.28 -26.32 3.27
C LYS A 77 4.86 -25.89 3.71
N ASN A 78 4.59 -24.65 4.10
CA ASN A 78 3.22 -24.14 4.24
C ASN A 78 3.13 -22.60 4.18
N ARG A 79 3.88 -21.96 3.29
CA ARG A 79 3.67 -20.55 2.90
C ARG A 79 3.65 -20.45 1.36
N PHE A 80 2.93 -19.46 0.83
CA PHE A 80 2.75 -19.33 -0.61
C PHE A 80 4.01 -18.79 -1.29
N TYR A 81 4.36 -19.38 -2.42
CA TYR A 81 5.48 -18.91 -3.23
C TYR A 81 5.15 -17.57 -3.90
N VAL A 82 6.08 -16.61 -3.80
CA VAL A 82 6.13 -15.36 -4.56
C VAL A 82 7.53 -15.20 -5.13
N ASP A 83 7.66 -14.41 -6.20
CA ASP A 83 8.97 -14.16 -6.80
C ASP A 83 9.97 -13.57 -5.80
N ARG A 84 11.23 -14.02 -5.92
CA ARG A 84 12.31 -13.65 -5.00
C ARG A 84 12.54 -12.14 -4.96
N LYS A 85 12.52 -11.45 -6.10
CA LYS A 85 12.77 -9.99 -6.15
C LYS A 85 11.64 -9.21 -5.48
N VAL A 86 10.41 -9.68 -5.62
CA VAL A 86 9.25 -9.08 -4.96
C VAL A 86 9.34 -9.27 -3.45
N LYS A 87 9.71 -10.48 -3.00
CA LYS A 87 9.94 -10.74 -1.58
C LYS A 87 11.05 -9.86 -1.01
N GLU A 88 12.20 -9.79 -1.67
CA GLU A 88 13.34 -8.96 -1.25
C GLU A 88 12.93 -7.49 -1.07
N LYS A 89 12.13 -6.92 -1.99
CA LYS A 89 11.60 -5.55 -1.82
C LYS A 89 10.60 -5.41 -0.68
N ALA A 90 9.76 -6.41 -0.47
CA ALA A 90 8.83 -6.41 0.65
C ALA A 90 9.58 -6.49 2.00
N ASP A 91 10.62 -7.32 2.07
CA ASP A 91 11.52 -7.43 3.23
C ASP A 91 12.21 -6.09 3.49
N GLU A 92 12.81 -5.45 2.47
CA GLU A 92 13.42 -4.11 2.60
C GLU A 92 12.46 -3.07 3.18
N ILE A 93 11.19 -3.06 2.74
CA ILE A 93 10.17 -2.14 3.27
C ILE A 93 9.83 -2.48 4.73
N CYS A 94 9.73 -3.76 5.08
CA CYS A 94 9.40 -4.23 6.42
C CYS A 94 10.55 -4.01 7.41
N ASP A 95 11.79 -4.17 6.98
CA ASP A 95 13.00 -3.95 7.78
C ASP A 95 13.23 -2.48 8.08
N LYS A 96 12.95 -1.58 7.12
CA LYS A 96 12.97 -0.12 7.33
C LYS A 96 11.89 0.34 8.32
N ASN A 97 10.80 -0.42 8.43
CA ASN A 97 9.63 -0.07 9.23
C ASN A 97 9.22 -1.27 10.11
N PRO A 98 10.06 -1.64 11.10
CA PRO A 98 9.80 -2.79 11.95
C PRO A 98 8.55 -2.55 12.79
N ARG A 99 7.74 -3.60 12.97
CA ARG A 99 6.53 -3.53 13.79
C ARG A 99 6.92 -3.62 15.26
N ASP A 100 6.44 -2.68 16.07
CA ASP A 100 6.54 -2.79 17.53
C ASP A 100 5.51 -3.82 18.01
N GLY A 101 5.96 -4.87 18.72
CA GLY A 101 5.12 -5.97 19.20
C GLY A 101 4.04 -5.55 20.21
N ASN A 102 4.05 -4.30 20.68
CA ASN A 102 3.15 -3.80 21.72
C ASN A 102 1.89 -3.08 21.21
N VAL A 103 1.69 -2.96 19.89
CA VAL A 103 0.52 -2.26 19.34
C VAL A 103 -0.74 -3.13 19.41
N LYS A 104 -1.66 -2.78 20.33
CA LYS A 104 -2.94 -3.48 20.55
C LYS A 104 -4.05 -3.12 19.55
N ASP A 105 -3.99 -1.93 18.96
CA ASP A 105 -4.96 -1.50 17.95
C ASP A 105 -4.35 -1.62 16.55
N VAL A 106 -4.81 -2.63 15.82
CA VAL A 106 -4.24 -2.98 14.52
C VAL A 106 -4.41 -1.84 13.52
N ASN A 107 -5.49 -1.05 13.60
CA ASN A 107 -5.77 0.06 12.67
C ASN A 107 -4.90 1.31 12.89
N PHE A 108 -4.16 1.37 14.00
CA PHE A 108 -3.27 2.48 14.34
C PHE A 108 -1.79 2.07 14.38
N ASP A 109 -1.46 0.90 13.85
CA ASP A 109 -0.08 0.47 13.72
C ASP A 109 0.69 1.36 12.74
N ARG A 110 1.46 2.29 13.30
CA ARG A 110 2.24 3.27 12.54
C ARG A 110 3.25 2.60 11.62
N ALA A 111 3.82 1.46 12.02
CA ALA A 111 4.78 0.73 11.19
C ALA A 111 4.10 0.17 9.95
N ILE A 112 2.89 -0.38 10.08
CA ILE A 112 2.12 -0.89 8.95
C ILE A 112 1.74 0.23 7.97
N ASN A 113 1.25 1.36 8.48
CA ASN A 113 0.98 2.53 7.63
C ASN A 113 2.22 2.99 6.87
N LYS A 114 3.39 3.02 7.53
CA LYS A 114 4.67 3.39 6.88
C LYS A 114 5.10 2.40 5.81
N ARG A 115 4.86 1.10 5.98
CA ARG A 115 5.07 0.10 4.91
C ARG A 115 4.19 0.39 3.69
N GLY A 116 2.94 0.78 3.93
CA GLY A 116 2.03 1.22 2.87
C GLY A 116 2.50 2.47 2.14
N GLU A 117 2.98 3.47 2.88
CA GLU A 117 3.58 4.68 2.31
C GLU A 117 4.79 4.37 1.43
N GLU A 118 5.74 3.57 1.92
CA GLU A 118 6.95 3.21 1.18
C GLU A 118 6.65 2.39 -0.07
N TYR A 119 5.62 1.55 -0.03
CA TYR A 119 5.13 0.89 -1.23
C TYR A 119 4.62 1.89 -2.27
N ILE A 120 3.79 2.86 -1.87
CA ILE A 120 3.29 3.92 -2.77
C ILE A 120 4.42 4.80 -3.29
N ARG A 121 5.47 5.04 -2.50
CA ARG A 121 6.68 5.75 -2.95
C ARG A 121 7.26 5.12 -4.21
N SER A 122 7.17 3.80 -4.38
CA SER A 122 7.64 3.10 -5.58
C SER A 122 6.89 3.48 -6.87
N PHE A 123 5.75 4.16 -6.78
CA PHE A 123 4.93 4.63 -7.91
C PHE A 123 5.20 6.09 -8.30
N LEU A 124 6.03 6.83 -7.55
CA LEU A 124 6.29 8.23 -7.81
C LEU A 124 7.18 8.45 -9.05
N ASN A 125 8.18 7.60 -9.22
CA ASN A 125 9.25 7.82 -10.20
C ASN A 125 8.98 7.19 -11.57
N ALA A 126 8.03 6.26 -11.65
CA ALA A 126 7.73 5.57 -12.90
C ALA A 126 6.30 5.03 -12.92
N LYS A 127 5.63 5.24 -14.06
CA LYS A 127 4.28 4.77 -14.31
C LYS A 127 4.32 3.49 -15.13
N THR A 128 3.51 2.51 -14.75
CA THR A 128 3.21 1.34 -15.59
C THR A 128 1.70 1.27 -15.83
N ASP A 129 1.31 0.58 -16.90
CA ASP A 129 -0.08 0.26 -17.22
C ASP A 129 -0.77 -0.65 -16.18
N VAL A 130 0.01 -1.37 -15.37
CA VAL A 130 -0.51 -2.25 -14.30
C VAL A 130 -0.59 -1.55 -12.94
N ASP A 131 -0.23 -0.28 -12.83
CA ASP A 131 -0.14 0.43 -11.53
C ASP A 131 -1.47 0.41 -10.76
N SER A 132 -2.58 0.77 -11.41
CA SER A 132 -3.90 0.85 -10.77
C SER A 132 -4.45 -0.53 -10.41
N THR A 133 -4.23 -1.53 -11.26
CA THR A 133 -4.59 -2.93 -10.98
C THR A 133 -3.78 -3.49 -9.83
N ASN A 134 -2.46 -3.29 -9.82
CA ASN A 134 -1.57 -3.74 -8.75
C ASN A 134 -1.93 -3.08 -7.41
N TYR A 135 -2.25 -1.78 -7.41
CA TYR A 135 -2.76 -1.09 -6.22
C TYR A 135 -4.12 -1.64 -5.76
N ALA A 136 -5.07 -1.84 -6.68
CA ALA A 136 -6.40 -2.39 -6.36
C ALA A 136 -6.32 -3.80 -5.76
N THR A 137 -5.49 -4.67 -6.33
CA THR A 137 -5.26 -6.02 -5.80
C THR A 137 -4.61 -5.98 -4.43
N GLY A 138 -3.66 -5.06 -4.20
CA GLY A 138 -3.05 -4.86 -2.87
C GLY A 138 -4.08 -4.45 -1.82
N LEU A 139 -4.99 -3.52 -2.15
CA LEU A 139 -6.08 -3.11 -1.25
C LEU A 139 -6.99 -4.28 -0.87
N ARG A 140 -7.26 -5.18 -1.81
CA ARG A 140 -8.08 -6.37 -1.58
C ARG A 140 -7.36 -7.47 -0.82
N ALA A 141 -6.07 -7.67 -1.10
CA ALA A 141 -5.26 -8.72 -0.46
C ALA A 141 -5.13 -8.57 1.06
N ALA A 142 -5.45 -7.39 1.60
CA ALA A 142 -5.40 -7.07 3.02
C ALA A 142 -6.75 -6.90 3.71
N SER A 143 -7.86 -6.78 2.97
CA SER A 143 -9.19 -6.63 3.59
C SER A 143 -9.63 -7.89 4.34
N ASP A 144 -9.04 -9.04 4.00
CA ASP A 144 -9.46 -10.35 4.49
C ASP A 144 -8.32 -10.96 5.33
N LEU A 145 -8.00 -10.35 6.47
CA LEU A 145 -6.89 -10.75 7.36
C LEU A 145 -7.20 -11.95 8.28
N VAL A 146 -8.08 -12.86 7.84
CA VAL A 146 -8.45 -14.05 8.60
C VAL A 146 -8.25 -15.26 7.72
N GLU A 147 -7.19 -16.03 7.99
CA GLU A 147 -6.87 -17.41 7.57
C GLU A 147 -7.81 -18.17 6.56
N TYR A 148 -8.18 -17.59 5.41
CA TYR A 148 -9.00 -18.27 4.40
C TYR A 148 -8.21 -18.57 3.12
N PRO A 149 -8.44 -19.73 2.46
CA PRO A 149 -7.75 -20.11 1.22
C PRO A 149 -7.83 -19.09 0.07
N ASN A 150 -8.92 -18.32 -0.01
CA ASN A 150 -9.10 -17.26 -1.01
C ASN A 150 -8.09 -16.11 -0.85
N ASP A 151 -7.62 -15.86 0.37
CA ASP A 151 -6.67 -14.79 0.68
C ASP A 151 -5.29 -15.14 0.15
N LEU A 152 -4.96 -16.43 0.13
CA LEU A 152 -3.71 -16.94 -0.42
C LEU A 152 -3.61 -16.66 -1.92
N ALA A 153 -4.70 -16.89 -2.65
CA ALA A 153 -4.75 -16.63 -4.09
C ALA A 153 -4.61 -15.14 -4.40
N LEU A 154 -5.28 -14.28 -3.63
CA LEU A 154 -5.20 -12.83 -3.78
C LEU A 154 -3.80 -12.28 -3.44
N ARG A 155 -3.17 -12.78 -2.38
CA ARG A 155 -1.79 -12.40 -2.01
C ARG A 155 -0.76 -12.86 -3.04
N LYS A 156 -0.91 -14.08 -3.57
CA LYS A 156 -0.11 -14.56 -4.72
C LYS A 156 -0.29 -13.65 -5.94
N HIS A 157 -1.54 -13.29 -6.26
CA HIS A 157 -1.84 -12.44 -7.41
C HIS A 157 -1.29 -11.02 -7.23
N PHE A 158 -1.36 -10.46 -6.03
CA PHE A 158 -0.74 -9.20 -5.68
C PHE A 158 0.78 -9.25 -5.93
N GLY A 159 1.47 -10.28 -5.42
CA GLY A 159 2.90 -10.49 -5.64
C GLY A 159 3.26 -10.59 -7.12
N PHE A 160 2.47 -11.36 -7.88
CA PHE A 160 2.65 -11.52 -9.33
C PHE A 160 2.48 -10.19 -10.11
N LEU A 161 1.44 -9.40 -9.81
CA LEU A 161 1.27 -8.10 -10.44
C LEU A 161 2.39 -7.12 -10.08
N TRP A 162 2.93 -7.23 -8.87
CA TRP A 162 4.07 -6.41 -8.45
C TRP A 162 5.32 -6.83 -9.23
N GLU A 163 5.57 -8.12 -9.40
CA GLU A 163 6.65 -8.64 -10.24
C GLU A 163 6.57 -8.09 -11.67
N GLN A 164 5.40 -8.19 -12.30
CA GLN A 164 5.18 -7.66 -13.65
C GLN A 164 5.48 -6.16 -13.72
N ARG A 165 5.04 -5.40 -12.72
CA ARG A 165 5.36 -3.98 -12.62
C ARG A 165 6.87 -3.76 -12.58
N LEU A 166 7.59 -4.51 -11.75
CA LEU A 166 9.06 -4.38 -11.65
C LEU A 166 9.78 -4.73 -12.95
N ALA A 167 9.33 -5.77 -13.66
CA ALA A 167 9.89 -6.17 -14.95
C ALA A 167 9.67 -5.10 -16.03
N LYS A 168 8.50 -4.45 -16.05
CA LYS A 168 8.24 -3.34 -16.98
C LYS A 168 9.16 -2.14 -16.72
N LEU A 169 9.51 -1.89 -15.46
CA LEU A 169 10.43 -0.82 -15.08
C LEU A 169 11.89 -1.10 -15.43
N SER A 170 12.31 -2.37 -15.48
CA SER A 170 13.65 -2.71 -15.97
C SER A 170 13.74 -2.56 -17.48
N ASN A 171 12.71 -2.99 -18.21
CA ASN A 171 12.71 -2.97 -19.68
C ASN A 171 12.51 -1.56 -20.27
N SER A 172 12.03 -0.60 -19.48
CA SER A 172 11.87 0.80 -19.91
C SER A 172 13.15 1.64 -19.73
N ARG A 173 14.26 1.03 -19.30
CA ARG A 173 15.55 1.69 -19.07
C ARG A 173 16.60 1.34 -20.13
N ASP A 174 16.24 0.48 -21.08
CA ASP A 174 16.99 0.14 -22.29
C ASP A 174 16.43 0.92 -23.49
#